data_AF-A0A2N5KUN2-F1
#
_entry.id   AF-A0A2N5KUN2-F1
#
_cell.length_a   1.000
_cell.length_b   1.000
_cell.length_c   1.000
_cell.angle_alpha   90.00
_cell.angle_beta   90.00
_cell.angle_gamma   90.00
#
_symmetry.space_group_name_H-M   'P 1'
#
loop_
_entity.id
_entity.type
_entity.pdbx_description
1 polymer ?
#
loop_
_entity_poly.entity_id
_entity_poly.type
_entity_poly.pdbx_seq_one_letter_code
_entity_poly.pdbx_strand_id
1 'polypeptide(L)'
;MAGRYSSARKLPGVAALVLVFALAAIVYSQYGLDYGLSRDNAVTLYSGQRMAEGVPPYVSIFDNRGPLAPMLAGLGVTLANYLNTEDIYTVRVVFFLLGCSTVVSVYLLGSNLLQSRRVGAFAAFTFLGFQSFAQYAASGPEPKVPMVLFQVLSLLLTSRRRWFWAGVCGSLSFLVWQPMAIFPLVTLFLAAVQPAGSKLSAVFRTVAGAGLPTLAIGAYFYARGALYELISGGILFHVRYLDPANQEQSSFVSHLTRPAREILEGYPTMLTPIVVGLAMVVCFYFLRRSVQGSFRGVVARDAFAPILLSFPFPVVWSLLDFQGYDDFYVFLPYVAVGFAVFLDLAVARVEDAYGTALRGRGGQVLVAGLCLALVAAAGIGSAAEIDTPQQPAVQESNGLLIQKRTALKIRERFGEDAKLVSIGSPQLLALLHRTNPNPYAFIIRGIDRQIDSQTRGGFEGWLEELQEYDPDVIAFGKTKGVHKQELVSWLNARYRRVKVGPWDLYVKPRLLPERSSILSEENGHAGVSGSRPTIGKVAAGTPLEHAEAGENDA
;
A
#
# COMPACT_ATOMS: atom_id res chain seq x y z
N MET A 1 18.04 -32.08 -3.35
CA MET A 1 17.25 -31.37 -2.31
C MET A 1 16.53 -32.28 -1.33
N ALA A 2 15.80 -33.31 -1.77
CA ALA A 2 14.87 -34.07 -0.89
C ALA A 2 15.51 -34.80 0.32
N GLY A 3 16.78 -35.21 0.24
CA GLY A 3 17.43 -35.96 1.32
C GLY A 3 18.01 -35.13 2.48
N ARG A 4 18.14 -33.80 2.37
CA ARG A 4 18.88 -32.98 3.37
C ARG A 4 18.02 -32.44 4.52
N TYR A 5 16.69 -32.59 4.50
CA TYR A 5 15.77 -31.86 5.40
C TYR A 5 14.89 -32.75 6.29
N SER A 6 15.36 -33.92 6.72
CA SER A 6 14.54 -34.88 7.51
C SER A 6 14.64 -34.73 9.05
N SER A 7 15.36 -33.73 9.56
CA SER A 7 15.48 -33.54 11.01
C SER A 7 14.20 -32.97 11.65
N ALA A 8 13.90 -33.41 12.88
CA ALA A 8 12.71 -32.99 13.63
C ALA A 8 12.53 -31.46 13.63
N ARG A 9 11.30 -31.00 13.37
CA ARG A 9 10.93 -29.57 13.31
C ARG A 9 11.22 -28.86 14.63
N LYS A 10 12.40 -28.27 14.77
CA LYS A 10 12.66 -27.31 15.84
C LYS A 10 12.06 -25.97 15.41
N LEU A 11 11.07 -25.49 16.16
CA LEU A 11 10.61 -24.12 16.00
C LEU A 11 11.81 -23.16 16.12
N PRO A 12 11.80 -22.03 15.38
CA PRO A 12 12.79 -21.00 15.61
C PRO A 12 12.70 -20.53 17.06
N GLY A 13 13.86 -20.28 17.67
CA GLY A 13 13.89 -19.76 19.03
C GLY A 13 13.32 -18.34 19.07
N VAL A 14 12.66 -17.98 20.17
CA VAL A 14 12.08 -16.64 20.39
C VAL A 14 13.10 -15.54 20.12
N ALA A 15 14.36 -15.73 20.52
CA ALA A 15 15.45 -14.80 20.27
C ALA A 15 15.65 -14.45 18.78
N ALA A 16 15.49 -15.41 17.87
CA ALA A 16 15.61 -15.15 16.43
C ALA A 16 14.45 -14.29 15.91
N LEU A 17 13.23 -14.50 16.43
CA LEU A 17 12.06 -13.72 16.05
C LEU A 17 12.19 -12.28 16.56
N VAL A 18 12.63 -12.11 17.81
CA VAL A 18 12.90 -10.80 18.40
C VAL A 18 13.99 -10.06 17.62
N LEU A 19 15.07 -10.74 17.24
CA LEU A 19 16.14 -10.13 16.44
C LEU A 19 15.65 -9.68 15.06
N VAL A 20 14.90 -10.52 14.34
CA VAL A 20 14.33 -10.16 13.03
C VAL A 20 13.38 -8.96 13.15
N PHE A 21 12.54 -8.95 14.18
CA PHE A 21 11.65 -7.82 14.46
C PHE A 21 12.43 -6.54 14.77
N ALA A 22 13.45 -6.61 15.64
CA ALA A 22 14.27 -5.47 16.01
C ALA A 22 15.01 -4.88 14.82
N LEU A 23 15.59 -5.73 13.95
CA LEU A 23 16.24 -5.28 12.72
C LEU A 23 15.23 -4.64 11.74
N ALA A 24 14.02 -5.20 11.64
CA ALA A 24 12.95 -4.60 10.86
C ALA A 24 12.57 -3.20 11.39
N ALA A 25 12.39 -3.08 12.70
CA ALA A 25 12.08 -1.81 13.34
C ALA A 25 13.19 -0.78 13.13
N ILE A 26 14.47 -1.17 13.26
CA ILE A 26 15.62 -0.28 13.02
C ILE A 26 15.60 0.24 11.58
N VAL A 27 15.52 -0.64 10.58
CA VAL A 27 15.55 -0.21 9.17
C VAL A 27 14.31 0.62 8.82
N TYR A 28 13.11 0.18 9.19
CA TYR A 28 11.88 0.90 8.84
C TYR A 28 11.79 2.26 9.55
N SER A 29 12.34 2.39 10.77
CA SER A 29 12.35 3.67 11.50
C SER A 29 13.16 4.77 10.81
N GLN A 30 14.07 4.42 9.90
CA GLN A 30 14.87 5.40 9.15
C GLN A 30 14.01 6.29 8.25
N TYR A 31 12.90 5.78 7.71
CA TYR A 31 11.97 6.57 6.89
C TYR A 31 11.19 7.62 7.69
N GLY A 32 11.19 7.50 9.03
CA GLY A 32 10.54 8.44 9.93
C GLY A 32 9.01 8.37 9.92
N LEU A 33 8.42 8.91 11.00
CA LEU A 33 6.97 9.04 11.14
C LEU A 33 6.46 10.42 10.70
N ASP A 34 7.30 11.26 10.11
CA ASP A 34 6.98 12.65 9.72
C ASP A 34 6.75 12.85 8.22
N TYR A 35 6.74 11.75 7.47
CA TYR A 35 6.48 11.79 6.03
C TYR A 35 5.08 12.36 5.73
N GLY A 36 4.89 13.09 4.63
CA GLY A 36 3.58 13.66 4.30
C GLY A 36 2.49 12.60 4.12
N LEU A 37 1.24 12.96 4.39
CA LEU A 37 0.11 12.10 4.07
C LEU A 37 -0.08 12.07 2.55
N SER A 38 0.18 10.92 1.94
CA SER A 38 -0.27 10.62 0.58
C SER A 38 -1.79 10.57 0.53
N ARG A 39 -2.36 10.62 -0.68
CA ARG A 39 -3.81 10.53 -0.86
C ARG A 39 -4.38 9.25 -0.24
N ASP A 40 -3.80 8.10 -0.55
CA ASP A 40 -4.31 6.80 -0.13
C ASP A 40 -4.15 6.57 1.40
N ASN A 41 -3.05 7.07 1.98
CA ASN A 41 -2.86 7.10 3.43
C ASN A 41 -3.91 8.01 4.11
N ALA A 42 -4.22 9.16 3.51
CA ALA A 42 -5.22 10.08 4.04
C ALA A 42 -6.65 9.53 3.92
N VAL A 43 -7.00 8.80 2.85
CA VAL A 43 -8.29 8.10 2.74
C VAL A 43 -8.44 7.09 3.89
N THR A 44 -7.41 6.26 4.10
CA THR A 44 -7.43 5.23 5.14
C THR A 44 -7.50 5.85 6.54
N LEU A 45 -6.72 6.90 6.79
CA LEU A 45 -6.72 7.62 8.07
C LEU A 45 -8.05 8.33 8.32
N TYR A 46 -8.55 9.12 7.36
CA TYR A 46 -9.82 9.84 7.50
C TYR A 46 -10.97 8.86 7.75
N SER A 47 -11.05 7.78 6.98
CA SER A 47 -12.07 6.75 7.20
C SER A 47 -11.93 6.11 8.59
N GLY A 48 -10.70 5.89 9.06
CA GLY A 48 -10.42 5.41 10.42
C GLY A 48 -10.85 6.38 11.52
N GLN A 49 -10.57 7.68 11.37
CA GLN A 49 -11.03 8.72 12.30
C GLN A 49 -12.56 8.71 12.42
N ARG A 50 -13.26 8.66 11.29
CA ARG A 50 -14.72 8.59 11.23
C ARG A 50 -15.25 7.27 11.82
N MET A 51 -14.53 6.16 11.64
CA MET A 51 -14.87 4.88 12.25
C MET A 51 -14.76 4.90 13.78
N ALA A 52 -13.74 5.57 14.32
CA ALA A 52 -13.61 5.77 15.78
C ALA A 52 -14.78 6.60 16.35
N GLU A 53 -15.40 7.46 15.54
CA GLU A 53 -16.61 8.22 15.87
C GLU A 53 -17.91 7.43 15.60
N GLY A 54 -17.80 6.18 15.17
CA GLY A 54 -18.94 5.28 14.94
C GLY A 54 -19.53 5.33 13.53
N VAL A 55 -18.90 6.03 12.58
CA VAL A 55 -19.31 6.07 11.16
C VAL A 55 -18.57 5.00 10.37
N PRO A 56 -19.26 4.00 9.79
CA PRO A 56 -18.60 2.92 9.04
C PRO A 56 -17.76 3.41 7.85
N PRO A 57 -16.72 2.65 7.44
CA PRO A 57 -16.10 2.82 6.12
C PRO A 57 -17.15 2.75 4.99
N TYR A 58 -16.85 3.27 3.80
CA TYR A 58 -17.80 3.51 2.69
C TYR A 58 -18.86 4.58 2.94
N VAL A 59 -19.37 4.72 4.16
CA VAL A 59 -20.29 5.79 4.56
C VAL A 59 -19.53 7.09 4.83
N SER A 60 -18.39 6.99 5.55
CA SER A 60 -17.54 8.16 5.85
C SER A 60 -16.82 8.70 4.62
N ILE A 61 -16.31 7.79 3.80
CA ILE A 61 -15.65 8.04 2.53
C ILE A 61 -15.81 6.77 1.69
N PHE A 62 -16.24 6.94 0.45
CA PHE A 62 -16.30 5.86 -0.51
C PHE A 62 -14.88 5.54 -0.97
N ASP A 63 -14.51 4.25 -0.90
CA ASP A 63 -13.25 3.73 -1.41
C ASP A 63 -13.55 2.44 -2.17
N ASN A 64 -12.71 2.08 -3.14
CA ASN A 64 -12.82 0.82 -3.86
C ASN A 64 -12.04 -0.31 -3.17
N ARG A 65 -11.44 -0.08 -2.01
CA ARG A 65 -10.72 -1.10 -1.23
C ARG A 65 -11.62 -1.71 -0.17
N GLY A 66 -11.17 -2.77 0.48
CA GLY A 66 -11.89 -3.41 1.57
C GLY A 66 -11.90 -2.57 2.86
N PRO A 67 -12.86 -2.78 3.78
CA PRO A 67 -13.04 -1.92 4.94
C PRO A 67 -12.01 -2.15 6.06
N LEU A 68 -11.23 -3.24 6.02
CA LEU A 68 -10.42 -3.64 7.17
C LEU A 68 -9.27 -2.67 7.45
N ALA A 69 -8.61 -2.11 6.43
CA ALA A 69 -7.51 -1.17 6.66
C ALA A 69 -7.99 0.13 7.34
N PRO A 70 -9.07 0.79 6.88
CA PRO A 70 -9.73 1.85 7.65
C PRO A 70 -10.10 1.46 9.09
N MET A 71 -10.61 0.25 9.32
CA MET A 71 -10.96 -0.20 10.67
C MET A 71 -9.72 -0.38 11.57
N LEU A 72 -8.58 -0.83 11.01
CA LEU A 72 -7.30 -0.87 11.72
C LEU A 72 -6.78 0.53 12.04
N ALA A 73 -6.95 1.49 11.13
CA ALA A 73 -6.67 2.89 11.40
C ALA A 73 -7.59 3.43 12.51
N GLY A 74 -8.89 3.12 12.49
CA GLY A 74 -9.84 3.52 13.53
C GLY A 74 -9.51 2.94 14.91
N LEU A 75 -8.99 1.70 14.97
CA LEU A 75 -8.42 1.16 16.20
C LEU A 75 -7.23 2.01 16.69
N GLY A 76 -6.33 2.40 15.79
CA GLY A 76 -5.22 3.30 16.09
C GLY A 76 -5.67 4.68 16.61
N VAL A 77 -6.70 5.28 16.00
CA VAL A 77 -7.31 6.54 16.46
C VAL A 77 -7.94 6.37 17.85
N THR A 78 -8.65 5.26 18.08
CA THR A 78 -9.25 4.96 19.39
C THR A 78 -8.17 4.82 20.47
N LEU A 79 -7.05 4.15 20.15
CA LEU A 79 -5.88 4.09 21.03
C LEU A 79 -5.27 5.47 21.28
N ALA A 80 -5.21 6.34 20.27
CA ALA A 80 -4.68 7.69 20.41
C ALA A 80 -5.52 8.51 21.39
N ASN A 81 -6.85 8.44 21.27
CA ASN A 81 -7.79 9.07 22.19
C ASN A 81 -7.62 8.54 23.62
N TYR A 82 -7.44 7.22 23.78
CA TYR A 82 -7.22 6.59 25.09
C TYR A 82 -5.88 7.00 25.73
N LEU A 83 -4.83 7.16 24.93
CA LEU A 83 -3.48 7.53 25.38
C LEU A 83 -3.25 9.05 25.41
N ASN A 84 -4.22 9.85 24.96
CA ASN A 84 -4.09 11.29 24.73
C ASN A 84 -2.87 11.65 23.86
N THR A 85 -2.66 10.87 22.80
CA THR A 85 -1.61 11.09 21.80
C THR A 85 -2.22 11.55 20.47
N GLU A 86 -1.40 12.07 19.57
CA GLU A 86 -1.87 12.43 18.24
C GLU A 86 -2.21 11.16 17.42
N ASP A 87 -3.35 11.18 16.75
CA ASP A 87 -3.89 10.04 16.05
C ASP A 87 -3.06 9.61 14.83
N ILE A 88 -2.54 10.57 14.04
CA ILE A 88 -1.69 10.29 12.87
C ILE A 88 -0.48 9.45 13.26
N TYR A 89 0.27 9.86 14.29
CA TYR A 89 1.44 9.11 14.74
C TYR A 89 1.08 7.77 15.35
N THR A 90 0.00 7.71 16.14
CA THR A 90 -0.45 6.46 16.77
C THR A 90 -0.87 5.43 15.72
N VAL A 91 -1.63 5.85 14.70
CA VAL A 91 -2.01 5.02 13.56
C VAL A 91 -0.78 4.56 12.78
N ARG A 92 0.20 5.44 12.53
CA ARG A 92 1.46 5.06 11.88
C ARG A 92 2.22 4.00 12.68
N VAL A 93 2.28 4.13 14.01
CA VAL A 93 2.91 3.12 14.87
C VAL A 93 2.19 1.77 14.75
N VAL A 94 0.85 1.73 14.69
CA VAL A 94 0.11 0.48 14.45
C VAL A 94 0.54 -0.16 13.13
N PHE A 95 0.54 0.58 12.02
CA PHE A 95 0.93 0.04 10.71
C PHE A 95 2.42 -0.33 10.65
N PHE A 96 3.29 0.40 11.33
CA PHE A 96 4.70 0.09 11.49
C PHE A 96 4.91 -1.26 12.18
N LEU A 97 4.18 -1.53 13.26
CA LEU A 97 4.24 -2.82 13.96
C LEU A 97 3.72 -3.96 13.08
N LEU A 98 2.70 -3.72 12.25
CA LEU A 98 2.22 -4.70 11.27
C LEU A 98 3.26 -4.96 10.17
N GLY A 99 3.94 -3.92 9.69
CA GLY A 99 5.06 -4.02 8.76
C GLY A 99 6.21 -4.87 9.33
N CYS A 100 6.65 -4.58 10.55
CA CYS A 100 7.70 -5.37 11.23
C CYS A 100 7.27 -6.83 11.44
N SER A 101 6.00 -7.05 11.81
CA SER A 101 5.42 -8.39 11.95
C SER A 101 5.36 -9.15 10.62
N THR A 102 5.29 -8.45 9.50
CA THR A 102 5.34 -9.05 8.15
C THR A 102 6.71 -9.67 7.90
N VAL A 103 7.80 -8.95 8.23
CA VAL A 103 9.17 -9.47 8.10
C VAL A 103 9.38 -10.74 8.93
N VAL A 104 8.89 -10.75 10.17
CA VAL A 104 8.89 -11.96 11.03
C VAL A 104 8.07 -13.09 10.42
N SER A 105 6.92 -12.78 9.84
CA SER A 105 6.06 -13.78 9.19
C SER A 105 6.73 -14.38 7.95
N VAL A 106 7.48 -13.58 7.18
CA VAL A 106 8.29 -14.05 6.04
C VAL A 106 9.43 -14.94 6.51
N TYR A 107 10.11 -14.60 7.61
CA TYR A 107 11.10 -15.48 8.26
C TYR A 107 10.51 -16.85 8.60
N LEU A 108 9.32 -16.85 9.21
CA LEU A 108 8.60 -18.07 9.58
C LEU A 108 8.17 -18.88 8.36
N LEU A 109 7.70 -18.22 7.29
CA LEU A 109 7.31 -18.84 6.03
C LEU A 109 8.50 -19.54 5.37
N GLY A 110 9.60 -18.81 5.14
CA GLY A 110 10.82 -19.36 4.54
C GLY A 110 11.39 -20.52 5.37
N SER A 111 11.44 -20.35 6.70
CA SER A 111 11.87 -21.41 7.62
C SER A 111 10.97 -22.65 7.56
N ASN A 112 9.66 -22.47 7.40
CA ASN A 112 8.69 -23.57 7.39
C ASN A 112 8.76 -24.40 6.11
N LEU A 113 8.86 -23.75 4.94
CA LEU A 113 8.83 -24.42 3.64
C LEU A 113 10.03 -25.33 3.42
N LEU A 114 11.22 -24.88 3.85
CA LEU A 114 12.49 -25.58 3.66
C LEU A 114 12.99 -26.26 4.93
N GLN A 115 12.34 -26.04 6.07
CA GLN A 115 12.82 -26.49 7.38
C GLN A 115 14.24 -25.97 7.70
N SER A 116 14.56 -24.76 7.23
CA SER A 116 15.90 -24.16 7.31
C SER A 116 15.82 -22.75 7.87
N ARG A 117 16.44 -22.53 9.04
CA ARG A 117 16.57 -21.20 9.65
C ARG A 117 17.37 -20.23 8.76
N ARG A 118 18.32 -20.77 7.97
CA ARG A 118 19.12 -20.01 7.00
C ARG A 118 18.23 -19.42 5.90
N VAL A 119 17.36 -20.24 5.32
CA VAL A 119 16.37 -19.78 4.32
C VAL A 119 15.42 -18.76 4.93
N GLY A 120 14.95 -18.98 6.16
CA GLY A 120 14.13 -17.99 6.87
C GLY A 120 14.83 -16.64 7.01
N ALA A 121 16.09 -16.63 7.45
CA ALA A 121 16.87 -15.40 7.63
C ALA A 121 17.08 -14.68 6.29
N PHE A 122 17.49 -15.40 5.24
CA PHE A 122 17.61 -14.81 3.90
C PHE A 122 16.28 -14.24 3.40
N ALA A 123 15.16 -14.94 3.57
CA ALA A 123 13.87 -14.45 3.12
C ALA A 123 13.47 -13.15 3.84
N ALA A 124 13.63 -13.11 5.16
CA ALA A 124 13.31 -11.91 5.93
C ALA A 124 14.22 -10.72 5.59
N PHE A 125 15.52 -10.92 5.44
CA PHE A 125 16.44 -9.83 5.13
C PHE A 125 16.38 -9.39 3.67
N THR A 126 16.00 -10.27 2.73
CA THR A 126 15.59 -9.85 1.39
C THR A 126 14.33 -9.02 1.44
N PHE A 127 13.31 -9.45 2.19
CA PHE A 127 12.07 -8.69 2.32
C PHE A 127 12.29 -7.30 2.94
N LEU A 128 13.23 -7.21 3.88
CA LEU A 128 13.63 -5.97 4.52
C LEU A 128 14.16 -4.93 3.52
N GLY A 129 14.80 -5.38 2.42
CA GLY A 129 15.34 -4.51 1.38
C GLY A 129 14.30 -3.89 0.44
N PHE A 130 13.03 -4.29 0.52
CA PHE A 130 11.97 -3.68 -0.31
C PHE A 130 11.60 -2.29 0.20
N GLN A 131 12.41 -1.31 -0.18
CA GLN A 131 12.35 0.08 0.29
C GLN A 131 10.96 0.72 0.22
N SER A 132 10.23 0.52 -0.88
CA SER A 132 8.87 1.05 -1.01
C SER A 132 7.96 0.49 0.09
N PHE A 133 7.96 -0.82 0.34
CA PHE A 133 7.18 -1.41 1.43
C PHE A 133 7.59 -0.86 2.80
N ALA A 134 8.91 -0.73 3.03
CA ALA A 134 9.47 -0.20 4.27
C ALA A 134 9.02 1.25 4.53
N GLN A 135 9.08 2.08 3.50
CA GLN A 135 8.64 3.47 3.54
C GLN A 135 7.17 3.54 3.95
N TYR A 136 6.27 2.82 3.28
CA TYR A 136 4.83 2.89 3.59
C TYR A 136 4.48 2.25 4.94
N ALA A 137 5.22 1.22 5.37
CA ALA A 137 5.06 0.67 6.71
C ALA A 137 5.35 1.71 7.81
N ALA A 138 6.33 2.60 7.61
CA ALA A 138 6.67 3.64 8.58
C ALA A 138 5.85 4.93 8.41
N SER A 139 5.61 5.35 7.17
CA SER A 139 5.14 6.69 6.83
C SER A 139 3.62 6.87 6.83
N GLY A 140 2.81 5.81 6.85
CA GLY A 140 1.37 6.01 6.80
C GLY A 140 0.56 4.74 6.97
N PRO A 141 -0.76 4.88 7.20
CA PRO A 141 -1.66 3.75 7.17
C PRO A 141 -1.91 3.26 5.74
N GLU A 142 -0.85 2.80 5.06
CA GLU A 142 -0.97 2.23 3.72
C GLU A 142 -1.73 0.91 3.82
N PRO A 143 -2.93 0.80 3.21
CA PRO A 143 -3.77 -0.38 3.36
C PRO A 143 -3.06 -1.67 2.91
N LYS A 144 -2.14 -1.61 1.95
CA LYS A 144 -1.44 -2.83 1.51
C LYS A 144 -0.46 -3.41 2.54
N VAL A 145 -0.07 -2.67 3.57
CA VAL A 145 0.81 -3.19 4.66
C VAL A 145 0.15 -4.33 5.45
N PRO A 146 -1.04 -4.14 6.09
CA PRO A 146 -1.74 -5.25 6.76
C PRO A 146 -2.13 -6.37 5.80
N MET A 147 -2.43 -6.05 4.54
CA MET A 147 -2.74 -7.04 3.52
C MET A 147 -1.61 -8.07 3.36
N VAL A 148 -0.36 -7.60 3.20
CA VAL A 148 0.80 -8.50 3.04
C VAL A 148 1.04 -9.33 4.29
N LEU A 149 0.89 -8.76 5.49
CA LEU A 149 0.97 -9.53 6.74
C LEU A 149 -0.01 -10.72 6.72
N PHE A 150 -1.28 -10.44 6.46
CA PHE A 150 -2.32 -11.46 6.44
C PHE A 150 -2.15 -12.47 5.31
N GLN A 151 -1.67 -12.04 4.14
CA GLN A 151 -1.27 -12.92 3.06
C GLN A 151 -0.18 -13.90 3.50
N VAL A 152 0.92 -13.41 4.09
CA VAL A 152 2.07 -14.26 4.48
C VAL A 152 1.65 -15.25 5.56
N LEU A 153 0.87 -14.79 6.54
CA LEU A 153 0.32 -15.66 7.58
C LEU A 153 -0.60 -16.72 6.98
N SER A 154 -1.45 -16.38 6.01
CA SER A 154 -2.28 -17.34 5.30
C SER A 154 -1.43 -18.42 4.62
N LEU A 155 -0.42 -18.03 3.82
CA LEU A 155 0.51 -18.97 3.17
C LEU A 155 1.23 -19.88 4.18
N LEU A 156 1.71 -19.32 5.30
CA LEU A 156 2.37 -20.05 6.37
C LEU A 156 1.42 -21.04 7.05
N LEU A 157 0.19 -20.64 7.35
CA LEU A 157 -0.78 -21.46 8.06
C LEU A 157 -1.36 -22.55 7.15
N THR A 158 -1.58 -22.27 5.87
CA THR A 158 -2.00 -23.26 4.87
C THR A 158 -0.91 -24.29 4.64
N SER A 159 0.35 -23.88 4.52
CA SER A 159 1.48 -24.83 4.39
C SER A 159 1.66 -25.71 5.64
N ARG A 160 1.20 -25.23 6.80
CA ARG A 160 1.13 -26.00 8.07
C ARG A 160 -0.20 -26.73 8.28
N ARG A 161 -1.15 -26.64 7.34
CA ARG A 161 -2.51 -27.22 7.43
C ARG A 161 -3.29 -26.76 8.68
N ARG A 162 -3.03 -25.53 9.14
CA ARG A 162 -3.79 -24.88 10.21
C ARG A 162 -5.02 -24.20 9.60
N TRP A 163 -5.91 -25.01 9.03
CA TRP A 163 -7.01 -24.62 8.14
C TRP A 163 -7.86 -23.44 8.63
N PHE A 164 -8.25 -23.45 9.91
CA PHE A 164 -9.06 -22.38 10.50
C PHE A 164 -8.34 -21.03 10.46
N TRP A 165 -7.13 -20.98 11.04
CA TRP A 165 -6.35 -19.75 11.08
C TRP A 165 -5.91 -19.29 9.69
N ALA A 166 -5.64 -20.23 8.78
CA ALA A 166 -5.38 -19.89 7.38
C ALA A 166 -6.59 -19.23 6.70
N GLY A 167 -7.80 -19.73 6.95
CA GLY A 167 -9.04 -19.09 6.52
C GLY A 167 -9.21 -17.68 7.11
N VAL A 168 -8.95 -17.51 8.42
CA VAL A 168 -8.99 -16.20 9.09
C VAL A 168 -8.02 -15.22 8.41
N CYS A 169 -6.75 -15.56 8.28
CA CYS A 169 -5.77 -14.66 7.66
C CYS A 169 -6.05 -14.42 6.18
N GLY A 170 -6.48 -15.44 5.42
CA GLY A 170 -6.84 -15.27 4.01
C GLY A 170 -8.01 -14.30 3.82
N SER A 171 -9.06 -14.44 4.61
CA SER A 171 -10.22 -13.54 4.57
C SER A 171 -9.90 -12.14 5.09
N LEU A 172 -9.05 -11.98 6.10
CA LEU A 172 -8.56 -10.65 6.52
C LEU A 172 -7.78 -9.96 5.38
N SER A 173 -6.93 -10.69 4.65
CA SER A 173 -6.25 -10.13 3.46
C SER A 173 -7.26 -9.69 2.38
N PHE A 174 -8.28 -10.50 2.12
CA PHE A 174 -9.41 -10.16 1.22
C PHE A 174 -10.18 -8.91 1.68
N LEU A 175 -10.45 -8.78 2.98
CA LEU A 175 -11.16 -7.64 3.57
C LEU A 175 -10.32 -6.36 3.60
N VAL A 176 -9.02 -6.44 3.33
CA VAL A 176 -8.19 -5.27 3.00
C VAL A 176 -8.27 -4.98 1.50
N TRP A 177 -8.10 -6.01 0.66
CA TRP A 177 -8.09 -5.86 -0.80
C TRP A 177 -8.66 -7.08 -1.51
N GLN A 178 -9.67 -6.86 -2.35
CA GLN A 178 -10.51 -7.89 -2.95
C GLN A 178 -9.76 -8.91 -3.82
N PRO A 179 -8.74 -8.54 -4.62
CA PRO A 179 -7.95 -9.52 -5.37
C PRO A 179 -7.28 -10.58 -4.48
N MET A 180 -7.12 -10.31 -3.18
CA MET A 180 -6.58 -11.25 -2.21
C MET A 180 -7.57 -12.36 -1.79
N ALA A 181 -8.80 -12.37 -2.33
CA ALA A 181 -9.73 -13.50 -2.23
C ALA A 181 -9.10 -14.84 -2.66
N ILE A 182 -8.03 -14.80 -3.47
CA ILE A 182 -7.30 -15.99 -3.86
C ILE A 182 -6.75 -16.79 -2.67
N PHE A 183 -6.30 -16.14 -1.59
CA PHE A 183 -5.70 -16.86 -0.46
C PHE A 183 -6.67 -17.75 0.31
N PRO A 184 -7.87 -17.29 0.72
CA PRO A 184 -8.86 -18.18 1.32
C PRO A 184 -9.38 -19.22 0.31
N LEU A 185 -9.50 -18.89 -0.97
CA LEU A 185 -9.93 -19.85 -2.02
C LEU A 185 -8.92 -20.98 -2.24
N VAL A 186 -7.63 -20.67 -2.37
CA VAL A 186 -6.55 -21.68 -2.46
C VAL A 186 -6.50 -22.53 -1.19
N THR A 187 -6.69 -21.91 -0.02
CA THR A 187 -6.75 -22.64 1.26
C THR A 187 -7.94 -23.60 1.31
N LEU A 188 -9.11 -23.18 0.83
CA LEU A 188 -10.30 -24.01 0.74
C LEU A 188 -10.12 -25.17 -0.25
N PHE A 189 -9.56 -24.87 -1.43
CA PHE A 189 -9.22 -25.88 -2.43
C PHE A 189 -8.26 -26.94 -1.84
N LEU A 190 -7.18 -26.50 -1.18
CA LEU A 190 -6.21 -27.40 -0.55
C LEU A 190 -6.80 -28.20 0.61
N ALA A 191 -7.79 -27.66 1.32
CA ALA A 191 -8.56 -28.38 2.33
C ALA A 191 -9.48 -29.45 1.70
N ALA A 192 -10.10 -29.14 0.56
CA ALA A 192 -11.03 -30.04 -0.14
C ALA A 192 -10.36 -31.23 -0.84
N VAL A 193 -9.06 -31.14 -1.14
CA VAL A 193 -8.25 -32.21 -1.75
C VAL A 193 -7.51 -33.07 -0.71
N GLN A 194 -7.74 -32.84 0.58
CA GLN A 194 -7.20 -33.70 1.64
C GLN A 194 -7.78 -35.13 1.57
N PRO A 195 -7.09 -36.14 2.15
CA PRO A 195 -7.62 -37.50 2.25
C PRO A 195 -8.99 -37.54 2.95
N ALA A 196 -9.84 -38.50 2.54
CA ALA A 196 -11.26 -38.57 2.93
C ALA A 196 -11.51 -38.41 4.44
N GLY A 197 -10.69 -39.05 5.29
CA GLY A 197 -10.82 -38.96 6.76
C GLY A 197 -10.55 -37.58 7.37
N SER A 198 -9.92 -36.66 6.64
CA SER A 198 -9.59 -35.31 7.13
C SER A 198 -10.22 -34.18 6.30
N LYS A 199 -10.75 -34.50 5.10
CA LYS A 199 -11.29 -33.54 4.13
C LYS A 199 -12.40 -32.68 4.72
N LEU A 200 -13.46 -33.30 5.26
CA LEU A 200 -14.63 -32.55 5.74
C LEU A 200 -14.26 -31.61 6.90
N SER A 201 -13.44 -32.08 7.84
CA SER A 201 -12.95 -31.25 8.94
C SER A 201 -12.07 -30.11 8.47
N ALA A 202 -11.18 -30.35 7.49
CA ALA A 202 -10.34 -29.31 6.90
C ALA A 202 -11.19 -28.23 6.21
N VAL A 203 -12.14 -28.64 5.37
CA VAL A 203 -13.06 -27.73 4.66
C VAL A 203 -13.87 -26.91 5.66
N PHE A 204 -14.50 -27.57 6.63
CA PHE A 204 -15.30 -26.88 7.66
C PHE A 204 -14.47 -25.86 8.43
N ARG A 205 -13.25 -26.23 8.86
CA ARG A 205 -12.35 -25.31 9.57
C ARG A 205 -11.96 -24.11 8.70
N THR A 206 -11.63 -24.32 7.42
CA THR A 206 -11.32 -23.20 6.51
C THR A 206 -12.53 -22.30 6.31
N VAL A 207 -13.73 -22.85 6.06
CA VAL A 207 -14.96 -22.08 5.86
C VAL A 207 -15.33 -21.30 7.12
N ALA A 208 -15.28 -21.93 8.30
CA ALA A 208 -15.52 -21.26 9.57
C ALA A 208 -14.49 -20.16 9.83
N GLY A 209 -13.22 -20.42 9.51
CA GLY A 209 -12.14 -19.45 9.64
C GLY A 209 -12.30 -18.24 8.72
N ALA A 210 -12.65 -18.46 7.45
CA ALA A 210 -12.89 -17.38 6.48
C ALA A 210 -14.21 -16.64 6.75
N GLY A 211 -15.23 -17.37 7.21
CA GLY A 211 -16.53 -16.83 7.55
C GLY A 211 -16.50 -15.92 8.77
N LEU A 212 -15.73 -16.26 9.81
CA LEU A 212 -15.72 -15.50 11.06
C LEU A 212 -15.42 -13.99 10.91
N PRO A 213 -14.30 -13.54 10.33
CA PRO A 213 -14.03 -12.11 10.18
C PRO A 213 -14.98 -11.45 9.17
N THR A 214 -15.36 -12.16 8.10
CA THR A 214 -16.31 -11.64 7.10
C THR A 214 -17.69 -11.39 7.72
N LEU A 215 -18.18 -12.32 8.53
CA LEU A 215 -19.44 -12.19 9.28
C LEU A 215 -19.32 -11.13 10.37
N ALA A 216 -18.20 -11.01 11.06
CA ALA A 216 -17.98 -9.98 12.07
C ALA A 216 -18.05 -8.57 11.47
N ILE A 217 -17.39 -8.35 10.32
CA ILE A 217 -17.48 -7.07 9.60
C ILE A 217 -18.90 -6.88 9.05
N GLY A 218 -19.51 -7.89 8.42
CA GLY A 218 -20.88 -7.80 7.94
C GLY A 218 -21.88 -7.45 9.04
N ALA A 219 -21.74 -8.05 10.22
CA ALA A 219 -22.56 -7.77 11.40
C ALA A 219 -22.34 -6.35 11.93
N TYR A 220 -21.10 -5.85 11.95
CA TYR A 220 -20.80 -4.47 12.29
C TYR A 220 -21.51 -3.49 11.34
N PHE A 221 -21.39 -3.69 10.03
CA PHE A 221 -22.06 -2.85 9.04
C PHE A 221 -23.59 -2.96 9.13
N TYR A 222 -24.12 -4.16 9.35
CA TYR A 222 -25.56 -4.36 9.58
C TYR A 222 -26.06 -3.61 10.82
N ALA A 223 -25.35 -3.71 11.94
CA ALA A 223 -25.70 -3.01 13.18
C ALA A 223 -25.63 -1.48 13.05
N ARG A 224 -24.87 -0.97 12.08
CA ARG A 224 -24.76 0.46 11.76
C ARG A 224 -25.67 0.90 10.63
N GLY A 225 -26.54 0.02 10.12
CA GLY A 225 -27.43 0.32 8.99
C GLY A 225 -26.70 0.54 7.66
N ALA A 226 -25.43 0.11 7.56
CA ALA A 226 -24.54 0.40 6.44
C ALA A 226 -24.21 -0.84 5.58
N LEU A 227 -24.99 -1.93 5.70
CA LEU A 227 -24.71 -3.18 5.00
C LEU A 227 -24.78 -3.02 3.48
N TYR A 228 -25.65 -2.14 2.98
CA TYR A 228 -25.76 -1.87 1.55
C TYR A 228 -24.49 -1.22 1.02
N GLU A 229 -23.91 -0.27 1.75
CA GLU A 229 -22.70 0.46 1.39
C GLU A 229 -21.48 -0.47 1.36
N LEU A 230 -21.41 -1.42 2.30
CA LEU A 230 -20.40 -2.50 2.27
C LEU A 230 -20.51 -3.34 0.99
N ILE A 231 -21.73 -3.78 0.63
CA ILE A 231 -21.95 -4.60 -0.57
C ILE A 231 -21.72 -3.78 -1.84
N SER A 232 -22.17 -2.53 -1.84
CA SER A 232 -22.07 -1.60 -2.96
C SER A 232 -20.60 -1.27 -3.26
N GLY A 233 -19.85 -0.78 -2.28
CA GLY A 233 -18.43 -0.45 -2.47
C GLY A 233 -17.53 -1.68 -2.59
N GLY A 234 -17.75 -2.68 -1.75
CA GLY A 234 -16.90 -3.87 -1.70
C GLY A 234 -17.04 -4.79 -2.92
N ILE A 235 -18.25 -4.91 -3.49
CA ILE A 235 -18.57 -5.90 -4.54
C ILE A 235 -19.16 -5.24 -5.78
N LEU A 236 -20.31 -4.56 -5.65
CA LEU A 236 -21.06 -4.09 -6.83
C LEU A 236 -20.28 -3.05 -7.64
N PHE A 237 -19.48 -2.23 -6.97
CA PHE A 237 -18.66 -1.21 -7.63
C PHE A 237 -17.71 -1.80 -8.65
N HIS A 238 -17.02 -2.89 -8.27
CA HIS A 238 -16.06 -3.58 -9.12
C HIS A 238 -16.72 -4.25 -10.31
N VAL A 239 -17.96 -4.70 -10.16
CA VAL A 239 -18.71 -5.37 -11.23
C VAL A 239 -19.31 -4.35 -12.21
N ARG A 240 -19.75 -3.18 -11.73
CA ARG A 240 -20.55 -2.23 -12.52
C ARG A 240 -19.77 -1.04 -13.06
N TYR A 241 -18.83 -0.51 -12.30
CA TYR A 241 -18.23 0.80 -12.59
C TYR A 241 -16.72 0.76 -12.79
N LEU A 242 -16.06 -0.27 -12.27
CA LEU A 242 -14.65 -0.53 -12.57
C LEU A 242 -14.55 -1.13 -13.97
N ASP A 243 -14.68 -0.27 -14.98
CA ASP A 243 -14.61 -0.68 -16.38
C ASP A 243 -13.14 -0.72 -16.84
N PRO A 244 -12.63 -1.89 -17.25
CA PRO A 244 -11.32 -1.99 -17.88
C PRO A 244 -11.23 -1.16 -19.16
N ALA A 245 -12.36 -0.93 -19.86
CA ALA A 245 -12.38 -0.21 -21.14
C ALA A 245 -12.04 1.29 -21.00
N ASN A 246 -12.19 1.86 -19.79
CA ASN A 246 -11.80 3.25 -19.50
C ASN A 246 -10.30 3.38 -19.10
N GLN A 247 -9.55 2.28 -18.99
CA GLN A 247 -8.10 2.34 -19.20
C GLN A 247 -7.88 2.47 -20.70
N GLU A 248 -8.03 3.71 -21.19
CA GLU A 248 -7.83 4.16 -22.57
C GLU A 248 -6.91 3.25 -23.38
N GLN A 249 -7.49 2.40 -24.24
CA GLN A 249 -6.83 1.71 -25.36
C GLN A 249 -5.37 1.28 -25.08
N SER A 250 -5.09 0.82 -23.87
CA SER A 250 -3.72 0.52 -23.48
C SER A 250 -3.36 -0.76 -24.21
N SER A 251 -2.48 -0.63 -25.22
CA SER A 251 -2.05 -1.76 -26.03
C SER A 251 -1.62 -2.92 -25.13
N PHE A 252 -1.80 -4.18 -25.57
CA PHE A 252 -1.34 -5.35 -24.81
C PHE A 252 0.13 -5.22 -24.36
N VAL A 253 0.96 -4.55 -25.16
CA VAL A 253 2.37 -4.23 -24.83
C VAL A 253 2.45 -3.35 -23.58
N SER A 254 1.62 -2.32 -23.45
CA SER A 254 1.60 -1.45 -22.27
C SER A 254 1.20 -2.18 -20.98
N HIS A 255 0.30 -3.17 -21.05
CA HIS A 255 -0.03 -4.04 -19.91
C HIS A 255 1.16 -4.90 -19.46
N LEU A 256 2.08 -5.23 -20.37
CA LEU A 256 3.29 -5.99 -20.05
C LEU A 256 4.44 -5.09 -19.57
N THR A 257 4.63 -3.94 -20.20
CA THR A 257 5.76 -3.04 -19.89
C THR A 257 5.50 -2.16 -18.68
N ARG A 258 4.24 -1.80 -18.39
CA ARG A 258 3.90 -0.96 -17.24
C ARG A 258 4.32 -1.58 -15.91
N PRO A 259 3.94 -2.83 -15.55
CA PRO A 259 4.42 -3.43 -14.31
C PRO A 259 5.94 -3.43 -14.20
N ALA A 260 6.66 -3.74 -15.29
CA ALA A 260 8.13 -3.73 -15.29
C ALA A 260 8.71 -2.33 -15.02
N ARG A 261 8.15 -1.28 -15.63
CA ARG A 261 8.57 0.11 -15.39
C ARG A 261 8.28 0.56 -13.97
N GLU A 262 7.07 0.32 -13.48
CA GLU A 262 6.68 0.69 -12.11
C GLU A 262 7.54 -0.06 -11.07
N ILE A 263 7.84 -1.35 -11.30
CA ILE A 263 8.78 -2.12 -10.45
C ILE A 263 10.18 -1.52 -10.49
N LEU A 264 10.65 -1.10 -11.67
CA LEU A 264 11.96 -0.45 -11.83
C LEU A 264 12.04 0.87 -11.07
N GLU A 265 10.97 1.65 -11.09
CA GLU A 265 10.85 2.91 -10.37
C GLU A 265 10.77 2.69 -8.85
N GLY A 266 9.95 1.74 -8.38
CA GLY A 266 9.73 1.52 -6.95
C GLY A 266 10.79 0.66 -6.24
N TYR A 267 11.58 -0.13 -6.97
CA TYR A 267 12.53 -1.10 -6.42
C TYR A 267 13.89 -1.16 -7.15
N PRO A 268 14.54 -0.02 -7.47
CA PRO A 268 15.76 -0.02 -8.28
C PRO A 268 16.89 -0.85 -7.66
N THR A 269 17.04 -0.80 -6.33
CA THR A 269 18.08 -1.54 -5.57
C THR A 269 17.77 -3.03 -5.42
N MET A 270 16.53 -3.46 -5.68
CA MET A 270 16.05 -4.82 -5.43
C MET A 270 15.69 -5.58 -6.71
N LEU A 271 15.99 -5.04 -7.89
CA LEU A 271 15.71 -5.69 -9.17
C LEU A 271 16.31 -7.10 -9.28
N THR A 272 17.57 -7.28 -8.89
CA THR A 272 18.21 -8.59 -8.97
C THR A 272 17.52 -9.62 -8.06
N PRO A 273 17.29 -9.33 -6.75
CA PRO A 273 16.44 -10.17 -5.93
C PRO A 273 15.05 -10.45 -6.52
N ILE A 274 14.40 -9.45 -7.12
CA ILE A 274 13.08 -9.59 -7.76
C ILE A 274 13.11 -10.59 -8.90
N VAL A 275 13.98 -10.38 -9.89
CA VAL A 275 14.06 -11.24 -11.08
C VAL A 275 14.45 -12.67 -10.69
N VAL A 276 15.49 -12.82 -9.88
CA VAL A 276 15.95 -14.15 -9.44
C VAL A 276 14.91 -14.82 -8.56
N GLY A 277 14.26 -14.08 -7.66
CA GLY A 277 13.21 -14.59 -6.79
C GLY A 277 12.00 -15.11 -7.56
N LEU A 278 11.48 -14.34 -8.52
CA LEU A 278 10.39 -14.76 -9.39
C LEU A 278 10.77 -15.98 -10.24
N ALA A 279 11.98 -15.98 -10.83
CA ALA A 279 12.47 -17.12 -11.59
C ALA A 279 12.54 -18.40 -10.72
N MET A 280 13.01 -18.28 -9.48
CA MET A 280 13.04 -19.41 -8.54
C MET A 280 11.65 -19.94 -8.18
N VAL A 281 10.65 -19.06 -8.04
CA VAL A 281 9.26 -19.48 -7.81
C VAL A 281 8.74 -20.29 -9.00
N VAL A 282 9.05 -19.88 -10.23
CA VAL A 282 8.74 -20.66 -11.43
C VAL A 282 9.48 -22.00 -11.44
N CYS A 283 10.76 -22.02 -11.08
CA CYS A 283 11.54 -23.26 -10.95
C CYS A 283 10.93 -24.23 -9.92
N PHE A 284 10.32 -23.74 -8.83
CA PHE A 284 9.67 -24.60 -7.84
C PHE A 284 8.55 -25.46 -8.43
N TYR A 285 7.80 -24.99 -9.44
CA TYR A 285 6.78 -25.83 -10.08
C TYR A 285 7.38 -27.11 -10.65
N PHE A 286 8.49 -26.99 -11.38
CA PHE A 286 9.16 -28.11 -12.02
C PHE A 286 9.88 -29.00 -10.99
N LEU A 287 10.62 -28.39 -10.06
CA LEU A 287 11.38 -29.11 -9.04
C LEU A 287 10.46 -29.89 -8.10
N ARG A 288 9.38 -29.27 -7.59
CA ARG A 288 8.46 -29.94 -6.66
C ARG A 288 7.65 -31.02 -7.37
N ARG A 289 7.24 -30.79 -8.63
CA ARG A 289 6.58 -31.82 -9.44
C ARG A 289 7.46 -33.05 -9.63
N SER A 290 8.75 -32.86 -9.93
CA SER A 290 9.72 -33.96 -10.06
C SER A 290 9.88 -34.74 -8.74
N VAL A 291 9.99 -34.05 -7.61
CA VAL A 291 10.15 -34.68 -6.28
C VAL A 291 8.91 -35.46 -5.85
N GLN A 292 7.70 -34.95 -6.11
CA GLN A 292 6.44 -35.60 -5.71
C GLN A 292 5.93 -36.63 -6.74
N GLY A 293 6.59 -36.76 -7.89
CA GLY A 293 6.21 -37.63 -9.00
C GLY A 293 4.94 -37.22 -9.77
N SER A 294 4.05 -36.43 -9.16
CA SER A 294 2.80 -35.98 -9.78
C SER A 294 2.34 -34.62 -9.24
N PHE A 295 1.56 -33.89 -10.05
CA PHE A 295 0.94 -32.63 -9.62
C PHE A 295 -0.05 -32.84 -8.46
N ARG A 296 -0.77 -33.97 -8.46
CA ARG A 296 -1.65 -34.35 -7.35
C ARG A 296 -0.87 -34.54 -6.04
N GLY A 297 0.33 -35.11 -6.11
CA GLY A 297 1.24 -35.21 -4.97
C GLY A 297 1.64 -33.84 -4.42
N VAL A 298 1.98 -32.90 -5.31
CA VAL A 298 2.26 -31.50 -4.93
C VAL A 298 1.08 -30.90 -4.18
N VAL A 299 -0.10 -30.90 -4.80
CA VAL A 299 -1.31 -30.30 -4.25
C VAL A 299 -1.72 -30.93 -2.90
N ALA A 300 -1.68 -32.26 -2.78
CA ALA A 300 -2.20 -32.94 -1.60
C ALA A 300 -1.22 -33.00 -0.43
N ARG A 301 0.10 -32.97 -0.69
CA ARG A 301 1.13 -33.30 0.32
C ARG A 301 2.17 -32.21 0.53
N ASP A 302 2.41 -31.36 -0.45
CA ASP A 302 3.55 -30.45 -0.46
C ASP A 302 3.28 -29.17 0.34
N ALA A 303 4.25 -28.74 1.15
CA ALA A 303 4.18 -27.49 1.89
C ALA A 303 4.21 -26.27 0.96
N PHE A 304 4.73 -26.40 -0.26
CA PHE A 304 4.76 -25.35 -1.28
C PHE A 304 3.45 -25.15 -2.02
N ALA A 305 2.48 -26.07 -1.87
CA ALA A 305 1.23 -26.01 -2.62
C ALA A 305 0.49 -24.65 -2.53
N PRO A 306 0.43 -23.96 -1.38
CA PRO A 306 -0.21 -22.64 -1.30
C PRO A 306 0.45 -21.63 -2.23
N ILE A 307 1.79 -21.53 -2.19
CA ILE A 307 2.57 -20.61 -3.02
C ILE A 307 2.38 -20.92 -4.51
N LEU A 308 2.49 -22.20 -4.89
CA LEU A 308 2.37 -22.63 -6.29
C LEU A 308 0.95 -22.49 -6.84
N LEU A 309 -0.08 -22.55 -6.01
CA LEU A 309 -1.45 -22.38 -6.49
C LEU A 309 -1.89 -20.93 -6.48
N SER A 310 -1.39 -20.10 -5.55
CA SER A 310 -1.78 -18.70 -5.47
C SER A 310 -0.96 -17.80 -6.41
N PHE A 311 0.31 -18.10 -6.68
CA PHE A 311 1.20 -17.23 -7.48
C PHE A 311 0.67 -16.83 -8.88
N PRO A 312 0.01 -17.70 -9.66
CA PRO A 312 -0.46 -17.32 -11.01
C PRO A 312 -1.54 -16.23 -10.98
N PHE A 313 -2.28 -16.10 -9.89
CA PHE A 313 -3.40 -15.15 -9.81
C PHE A 313 -2.94 -13.70 -9.71
N PRO A 314 -2.00 -13.31 -8.81
CA PRO A 314 -1.37 -12.01 -8.88
C PRO A 314 -0.76 -11.70 -10.24
N VAL A 315 -0.12 -12.68 -10.92
CA VAL A 315 0.43 -12.46 -12.27
C VAL A 315 -0.67 -12.08 -13.26
N VAL A 316 -1.76 -12.86 -13.31
CA VAL A 316 -2.89 -12.56 -14.20
C VAL A 316 -3.52 -11.22 -13.84
N TRP A 317 -3.73 -10.96 -12.55
CA TRP A 317 -4.32 -9.72 -12.09
C TRP A 317 -3.45 -8.51 -12.44
N SER A 318 -2.13 -8.58 -12.27
CA SER A 318 -1.20 -7.51 -12.65
C SER A 318 -1.08 -7.28 -14.16
N LEU A 319 -1.48 -8.25 -14.99
CA LEU A 319 -1.61 -8.01 -16.43
C LEU A 319 -2.92 -7.27 -16.76
N LEU A 320 -3.95 -7.42 -15.93
CA LEU A 320 -5.26 -6.81 -16.12
C LEU A 320 -5.35 -5.40 -15.52
N ASP A 321 -4.87 -5.22 -14.29
CA ASP A 321 -4.93 -3.96 -13.56
C ASP A 321 -3.67 -3.82 -12.69
N PHE A 322 -2.74 -2.97 -13.12
CA PHE A 322 -1.53 -2.64 -12.38
C PHE A 322 -1.32 -1.14 -12.42
N GLN A 323 -1.41 -0.53 -11.25
CA GLN A 323 -1.65 0.88 -11.11
C GLN A 323 -0.40 1.63 -10.67
N GLY A 324 0.44 0.98 -9.86
CA GLY A 324 1.70 1.49 -9.35
C GLY A 324 2.52 0.38 -8.70
N TYR A 325 3.74 0.70 -8.30
CA TYR A 325 4.67 -0.25 -7.68
C TYR A 325 4.16 -0.86 -6.36
N ASP A 326 3.19 -0.24 -5.70
CA ASP A 326 2.56 -0.72 -4.48
C ASP A 326 1.64 -1.92 -4.76
N ASP A 327 1.08 -2.04 -5.96
CA ASP A 327 0.40 -3.28 -6.41
C ASP A 327 1.34 -4.49 -6.46
N PHE A 328 2.65 -4.25 -6.58
CA PHE A 328 3.65 -5.32 -6.52
C PHE A 328 3.80 -5.94 -5.12
N TYR A 329 3.21 -5.34 -4.07
CA TYR A 329 3.34 -5.82 -2.68
C TYR A 329 2.92 -7.27 -2.52
N VAL A 330 1.91 -7.72 -3.28
CA VAL A 330 1.46 -9.11 -3.28
C VAL A 330 2.57 -10.08 -3.71
N PHE A 331 3.54 -9.66 -4.52
CA PHE A 331 4.65 -10.52 -4.96
C PHE A 331 5.82 -10.58 -3.98
N LEU A 332 5.99 -9.59 -3.11
CA LEU A 332 7.18 -9.45 -2.26
C LEU A 332 7.45 -10.71 -1.41
N PRO A 333 6.46 -11.37 -0.79
CA PRO A 333 6.71 -12.63 -0.08
C PRO A 333 7.22 -13.76 -0.98
N TYR A 334 6.72 -13.85 -2.21
CA TYR A 334 7.13 -14.86 -3.18
C TYR A 334 8.56 -14.62 -3.62
N VAL A 335 8.90 -13.37 -3.96
CA VAL A 335 10.24 -12.94 -4.33
C VAL A 335 11.22 -13.27 -3.21
N ALA A 336 10.91 -12.85 -1.98
CA ALA A 336 11.77 -13.05 -0.82
C ALA A 336 12.08 -14.53 -0.57
N VAL A 337 11.05 -15.39 -0.61
CA VAL A 337 11.23 -16.84 -0.45
C VAL A 337 12.01 -17.44 -1.63
N GLY A 338 11.71 -17.05 -2.86
CA GLY A 338 12.41 -17.53 -4.05
C GLY A 338 13.89 -17.20 -4.02
N PHE A 339 14.23 -15.94 -3.74
CA PHE A 339 15.61 -15.46 -3.68
C PHE A 339 16.37 -16.07 -2.50
N ALA A 340 15.71 -16.26 -1.35
CA ALA A 340 16.31 -16.95 -0.21
C ALA A 340 16.73 -18.39 -0.51
N VAL A 341 15.93 -19.12 -1.30
CA VAL A 341 16.30 -20.47 -1.73
C VAL A 341 17.46 -20.45 -2.72
N PHE A 342 17.52 -19.45 -3.61
CA PHE A 342 18.69 -19.26 -4.48
C PHE A 342 19.96 -19.05 -3.66
N LEU A 343 19.94 -18.17 -2.65
CA LEU A 343 21.09 -17.95 -1.77
C LEU A 343 21.48 -19.20 -0.98
N ASP A 344 20.50 -19.95 -0.47
CA ASP A 344 20.74 -21.22 0.24
C ASP A 344 21.43 -22.26 -0.66
N LEU A 345 21.01 -22.35 -1.93
CA LEU A 345 21.63 -23.20 -2.93
C LEU A 345 23.05 -22.75 -3.29
N ALA A 346 23.27 -21.44 -3.44
CA ALA A 346 24.59 -20.88 -3.71
C ALA A 346 25.57 -21.19 -2.56
N VAL A 347 25.15 -20.96 -1.32
CA VAL A 347 25.94 -21.31 -0.13
C VAL A 347 26.24 -22.80 -0.09
N ALA A 348 25.24 -23.67 -0.33
CA ALA A 348 25.45 -25.11 -0.35
C ALA A 348 26.44 -25.55 -1.43
N ARG A 349 26.42 -24.91 -2.60
CA ARG A 349 27.37 -25.19 -3.70
C ARG A 349 28.80 -24.77 -3.33
N VAL A 350 28.96 -23.64 -2.63
CA VAL A 350 30.25 -23.19 -2.10
C VAL A 350 30.75 -24.15 -1.00
N GLU A 351 29.89 -24.54 -0.06
CA GLU A 351 30.22 -25.52 0.98
C GLU A 351 30.65 -26.88 0.38
N ASP A 352 30.03 -27.31 -0.72
CA ASP A 352 30.37 -28.56 -1.41
C ASP A 352 31.68 -28.43 -2.23
N ALA A 353 31.98 -27.26 -2.81
CA ALA A 353 33.19 -27.03 -3.61
C ALA A 353 34.47 -26.92 -2.77
N TYR A 354 34.41 -26.28 -1.61
CA TYR A 354 35.58 -26.06 -0.73
C TYR A 354 35.68 -27.09 0.43
N GLY A 355 34.83 -28.13 0.42
CA GLY A 355 34.96 -29.29 1.30
C GLY A 355 34.74 -29.01 2.80
N THR A 356 35.39 -29.81 3.64
CA THR A 356 35.21 -29.79 5.11
C THR A 356 35.60 -28.47 5.77
N ALA A 357 36.50 -27.70 5.15
CA ALA A 357 36.95 -26.40 5.66
C ALA A 357 35.78 -25.40 5.81
N LEU A 358 34.82 -25.40 4.88
CA LEU A 358 33.65 -24.52 4.95
C LEU A 358 32.41 -25.15 5.60
N ARG A 359 32.30 -26.47 5.70
CA ARG A 359 31.10 -27.13 6.28
C ARG A 359 30.88 -26.86 7.79
N GLY A 360 31.81 -26.19 8.46
CA GLY A 360 31.70 -25.78 9.87
C GLY A 360 31.56 -24.26 10.04
N ARG A 361 32.52 -23.65 10.73
CA ARG A 361 32.55 -22.21 11.02
C ARG A 361 32.56 -21.35 9.75
N GLY A 362 33.24 -21.79 8.69
CA GLY A 362 33.32 -21.05 7.42
C GLY A 362 31.96 -20.77 6.79
N GLY A 363 31.08 -21.78 6.72
CA GLY A 363 29.72 -21.63 6.22
C GLY A 363 28.86 -20.74 7.10
N GLN A 364 29.03 -20.81 8.42
CA GLN A 364 28.35 -19.89 9.36
C GLN A 364 28.77 -18.43 9.14
N VAL A 365 30.07 -18.18 8.94
CA VAL A 365 30.61 -16.84 8.62
C VAL A 365 30.09 -16.35 7.28
N LEU A 366 30.06 -17.20 6.26
CA LEU A 366 29.50 -16.85 4.94
C LEU A 366 28.02 -16.47 5.04
N VAL A 367 27.22 -17.26 5.76
CA VAL A 367 25.80 -16.99 5.97
C VAL A 367 25.58 -15.70 6.75
N ALA A 368 26.35 -15.48 7.83
CA ALA A 368 26.28 -14.25 8.60
C ALA A 368 26.68 -13.04 7.76
N GLY A 369 27.74 -13.16 6.94
CA GLY A 369 28.19 -12.12 6.01
C GLY A 369 27.13 -11.78 4.96
N LEU A 370 26.47 -12.77 4.37
CA LEU A 370 25.36 -12.56 3.42
C LEU A 370 24.14 -11.91 4.10
N CYS A 371 23.81 -12.34 5.32
CA CYS A 371 22.73 -11.72 6.10
C CYS A 371 23.04 -10.24 6.40
N LEU A 372 24.27 -9.97 6.83
CA LEU A 372 24.74 -8.61 7.09
C LEU A 372 24.72 -7.75 5.82
N ALA A 373 25.14 -8.31 4.68
CA ALA A 373 25.10 -7.62 3.39
C ALA A 373 23.67 -7.27 2.96
N LEU A 374 22.69 -8.16 3.17
CA LEU A 374 21.28 -7.89 2.88
C LEU A 374 20.72 -6.78 3.79
N VAL A 375 21.02 -6.83 5.09
CA VAL A 375 20.59 -5.79 6.05
C VAL A 375 21.27 -4.45 5.73
N ALA A 376 22.56 -4.47 5.40
CA ALA A 376 23.29 -3.27 5.00
C ALA A 376 22.73 -2.68 3.69
N ALA A 377 22.43 -3.52 2.69
CA ALA A 377 21.79 -3.07 1.46
C ALA A 377 20.41 -2.45 1.72
N ALA A 378 19.61 -3.03 2.62
CA ALA A 378 18.34 -2.46 3.05
C ALA A 378 18.52 -1.09 3.73
N GLY A 379 19.50 -0.97 4.64
CA GLY A 379 19.80 0.31 5.31
C GLY A 379 20.34 1.37 4.36
N ILE A 380 21.23 1.01 3.43
CA ILE A 380 21.77 1.93 2.41
C ILE A 380 20.66 2.38 1.46
N GLY A 381 19.80 1.45 1.00
CA GLY A 381 18.66 1.78 0.16
C GLY A 381 17.69 2.74 0.87
N SER A 382 17.45 2.52 2.16
CA SER A 382 16.63 3.41 2.98
C SER A 382 17.25 4.81 3.09
N ALA A 383 18.56 4.91 3.36
CA ALA A 383 19.26 6.19 3.43
C ALA A 383 19.29 6.93 2.07
N ALA A 384 19.56 6.21 0.98
CA ALA A 384 19.60 6.79 -0.37
C ALA A 384 18.23 7.32 -0.81
N GLU A 385 17.14 6.64 -0.44
CA GLU A 385 15.77 7.09 -0.75
C GLU A 385 15.41 8.38 -0.01
N ILE A 386 15.89 8.54 1.24
CA ILE A 386 15.68 9.75 2.04
C ILE A 386 16.42 10.95 1.42
N ASP A 387 17.63 10.74 0.90
CA ASP A 387 18.46 11.80 0.32
C ASP A 387 18.08 12.16 -1.13
N THR A 388 17.39 11.27 -1.86
CA THR A 388 17.00 11.54 -3.24
C THR A 388 15.90 12.60 -3.25
N PRO A 389 16.09 13.77 -3.90
CA PRO A 389 15.03 14.77 -4.04
C PRO A 389 13.84 14.10 -4.73
N GLN A 390 12.82 13.79 -3.94
CA GLN A 390 11.76 12.89 -4.38
C GLN A 390 11.06 13.43 -5.63
N GLN A 391 10.59 12.51 -6.48
CA GLN A 391 9.82 12.82 -7.68
C GLN A 391 8.79 13.94 -7.45
N PRO A 392 8.50 14.80 -8.43
CA PRO A 392 7.60 15.94 -8.27
C PRO A 392 6.17 15.60 -7.80
N ALA A 393 5.71 14.36 -7.97
CA ALA A 393 4.44 13.89 -7.38
C ALA A 393 4.50 13.78 -5.84
N VAL A 394 5.70 13.62 -5.29
CA VAL A 394 6.02 13.62 -3.87
C VAL A 394 6.45 15.02 -3.38
N GLN A 395 6.82 15.95 -4.28
CA GLN A 395 6.94 17.37 -3.93
C GLN A 395 5.60 18.02 -3.49
N GLU A 396 4.45 17.43 -3.83
CA GLU A 396 3.16 17.81 -3.23
C GLU A 396 3.10 17.45 -1.71
N SER A 397 4.06 16.67 -1.21
CA SER A 397 4.22 16.29 0.20
C SER A 397 5.47 16.90 0.84
N ASN A 398 5.60 18.23 0.77
CA ASN A 398 6.24 18.97 1.85
C ASN A 398 5.81 18.33 3.19
N GLY A 399 6.72 17.71 3.95
CA GLY A 399 6.42 16.68 4.97
C GLY A 399 5.26 16.97 5.94
N LEU A 400 4.86 16.01 6.75
CA LEU A 400 3.66 16.08 7.60
C LEU A 400 3.53 17.40 8.37
N LEU A 401 4.66 17.91 8.89
CA LEU A 401 4.71 19.20 9.58
C LEU A 401 4.28 20.39 8.70
N ILE A 402 4.71 20.43 7.43
CA ILE A 402 4.32 21.50 6.49
C ILE A 402 2.85 21.35 6.10
N GLN A 403 2.38 20.13 5.89
CA GLN A 403 0.95 19.88 5.67
C GLN A 403 0.12 20.36 6.86
N LYS A 404 0.47 19.97 8.09
CA LYS A 404 -0.20 20.46 9.33
C LYS A 404 -0.20 21.98 9.40
N ARG A 405 0.96 22.62 9.27
CA ARG A 405 1.06 24.09 9.30
C ARG A 405 0.21 24.75 8.24
N THR A 406 0.17 24.19 7.04
CA THR A 406 -0.63 24.75 5.95
C THR A 406 -2.12 24.53 6.18
N ALA A 407 -2.51 23.38 6.72
CA ALA A 407 -3.90 23.10 7.09
C ALA A 407 -4.37 24.11 8.17
N LEU A 408 -3.54 24.36 9.19
CA LEU A 408 -3.81 25.39 10.19
C LEU A 408 -3.95 26.79 9.58
N LYS A 409 -3.08 27.17 8.63
CA LYS A 409 -3.21 28.44 7.89
C LYS A 409 -4.51 28.54 7.11
N ILE A 410 -4.98 27.44 6.50
CA ILE A 410 -6.27 27.40 5.79
C ILE A 410 -7.41 27.63 6.79
N ARG A 411 -7.37 26.96 7.94
CA ARG A 411 -8.33 27.12 9.03
C ARG A 411 -8.35 28.54 9.62
N GLU A 412 -7.19 29.13 9.87
CA GLU A 412 -7.03 30.51 10.32
C GLU A 412 -7.57 31.51 9.28
N ARG A 413 -7.28 31.28 8.00
CA ARG A 413 -7.67 32.18 6.91
C ARG A 413 -9.16 32.19 6.64
N PHE A 414 -9.82 31.04 6.67
CA PHE A 414 -11.23 30.92 6.29
C PHE A 414 -12.18 30.80 7.49
N GLY A 415 -11.65 30.55 8.68
CA GLY A 415 -12.41 30.38 9.92
C GLY A 415 -12.75 28.93 10.24
N GLU A 416 -13.00 28.65 11.52
CA GLU A 416 -13.42 27.33 11.99
C GLU A 416 -14.83 26.95 11.50
N ASP A 417 -15.67 27.92 11.15
CA ASP A 417 -17.04 27.65 10.69
C ASP A 417 -17.14 27.53 9.16
N ALA A 418 -16.03 27.66 8.43
CA ALA A 418 -16.02 27.53 6.98
C ALA A 418 -16.47 26.13 6.56
N LYS A 419 -17.43 26.07 5.63
CA LYS A 419 -17.86 24.81 5.02
C LYS A 419 -16.79 24.30 4.05
N LEU A 420 -15.95 23.38 4.54
CA LEU A 420 -14.91 22.73 3.76
C LEU A 420 -15.43 21.45 3.08
N VAL A 421 -15.18 21.32 1.77
CA VAL A 421 -15.36 20.08 1.01
C VAL A 421 -14.01 19.66 0.44
N SER A 422 -13.77 18.37 0.32
CA SER A 422 -12.57 17.85 -0.33
C SER A 422 -12.94 16.94 -1.49
N ILE A 423 -12.35 17.21 -2.65
CA ILE A 423 -12.45 16.40 -3.86
C ILE A 423 -11.04 16.11 -4.37
N GLY A 424 -10.54 14.89 -4.16
CA GLY A 424 -9.19 14.48 -4.53
C GLY A 424 -8.09 14.91 -3.54
N SER A 425 -8.43 15.54 -2.41
CA SER A 425 -7.47 16.00 -1.39
C SER A 425 -7.86 15.64 0.06
N PRO A 426 -8.09 14.35 0.37
CA PRO A 426 -8.56 13.89 1.69
C PRO A 426 -7.60 14.22 2.84
N GLN A 427 -6.35 14.59 2.55
CA GLN A 427 -5.37 15.02 3.54
C GLN A 427 -5.92 16.16 4.42
N LEU A 428 -6.60 17.14 3.82
CA LEU A 428 -7.13 18.28 4.58
C LEU A 428 -8.26 17.87 5.53
N LEU A 429 -9.10 16.92 5.13
CA LEU A 429 -10.13 16.36 6.02
C LEU A 429 -9.49 15.68 7.24
N ALA A 430 -8.48 14.83 6.99
CA ALA A 430 -7.79 14.11 8.04
C ALA A 430 -7.03 15.03 9.01
N LEU A 431 -6.32 16.02 8.48
CA LEU A 431 -5.50 16.96 9.27
C LEU A 431 -6.32 17.96 10.08
N LEU A 432 -7.51 18.34 9.57
CA LEU A 432 -8.39 19.30 10.23
C LEU A 432 -9.52 18.64 11.01
N HIS A 433 -9.59 17.31 11.03
CA HIS A 433 -10.70 16.52 11.57
C HIS A 433 -12.06 17.03 11.05
N ARG A 434 -12.14 17.31 9.74
CA ARG A 434 -13.36 17.81 9.08
C ARG A 434 -14.09 16.68 8.37
N THR A 435 -15.41 16.76 8.40
CA THR A 435 -16.28 15.80 7.70
C THR A 435 -16.63 16.34 6.32
N ASN A 436 -16.51 15.49 5.31
CA ASN A 436 -17.05 15.79 3.97
C ASN A 436 -18.58 15.58 3.99
N PRO A 437 -19.39 16.47 3.37
CA PRO A 437 -20.85 16.36 3.41
C PRO A 437 -21.40 15.12 2.70
N ASN A 438 -20.61 14.52 1.82
CA ASN A 438 -20.94 13.27 1.11
C ASN A 438 -19.70 12.33 1.12
N PRO A 439 -19.89 11.02 0.87
CA PRO A 439 -18.79 10.06 0.91
C PRO A 439 -17.79 10.21 -0.26
N TYR A 440 -18.11 11.00 -1.29
CA TYR A 440 -17.32 11.08 -2.52
C TYR A 440 -16.19 12.11 -2.41
N ALA A 441 -15.17 11.77 -1.63
CA ALA A 441 -14.01 12.64 -1.43
C ALA A 441 -12.97 12.56 -2.57
N PHE A 442 -13.19 11.73 -3.60
CA PHE A 442 -12.37 11.68 -4.80
C PHE A 442 -13.15 11.08 -5.97
N ILE A 443 -12.77 11.48 -7.19
CA ILE A 443 -13.46 11.12 -8.43
C ILE A 443 -12.41 10.54 -9.37
N ILE A 444 -12.21 9.24 -9.27
CA ILE A 444 -11.31 8.44 -10.12
C ILE A 444 -11.92 7.07 -10.37
N ARG A 445 -11.50 6.40 -11.45
CA ARG A 445 -11.73 4.96 -11.70
C ARG A 445 -13.20 4.53 -11.63
N GLY A 446 -14.09 5.31 -12.23
CA GLY A 446 -15.51 4.98 -12.31
C GLY A 446 -16.34 5.46 -11.13
N ILE A 447 -15.74 6.11 -10.12
CA ILE A 447 -16.52 6.75 -9.05
C ILE A 447 -17.42 7.86 -9.60
N ASP A 448 -16.99 8.60 -10.62
CA ASP A 448 -17.83 9.54 -11.38
C ASP A 448 -19.09 8.87 -11.95
N ARG A 449 -18.94 7.69 -12.58
CA ARG A 449 -20.09 6.93 -13.10
C ARG A 449 -20.97 6.36 -12.00
N GLN A 450 -20.39 6.00 -10.86
CA GLN A 450 -21.18 5.59 -9.71
C GLN A 450 -22.01 6.77 -9.18
N ILE A 451 -21.40 7.94 -9.01
CA ILE A 451 -22.09 9.18 -8.62
C ILE A 451 -23.24 9.45 -9.59
N ASP A 452 -22.98 9.39 -10.90
CA ASP A 452 -23.99 9.57 -11.94
C ASP A 452 -25.12 8.54 -11.85
N SER A 453 -24.81 7.28 -11.55
CA SER A 453 -25.86 6.26 -11.47
C SER A 453 -26.65 6.24 -10.16
N GLN A 454 -26.06 6.71 -9.05
CA GLN A 454 -26.63 6.57 -7.69
C GLN A 454 -27.24 7.87 -7.17
N THR A 455 -26.84 9.02 -7.70
CA THR A 455 -27.38 10.31 -7.28
C THR A 455 -28.64 10.64 -8.07
N ARG A 456 -29.65 11.17 -7.39
CA ARG A 456 -30.89 11.59 -8.05
C ARG A 456 -30.56 12.74 -9.01
N GLY A 457 -30.88 12.60 -10.29
CA GLY A 457 -30.51 13.58 -11.31
C GLY A 457 -29.09 13.42 -11.86
N GLY A 458 -28.43 12.31 -11.53
CA GLY A 458 -27.11 11.99 -12.08
C GLY A 458 -25.98 12.82 -11.49
N PHE A 459 -24.91 12.97 -12.27
CA PHE A 459 -23.76 13.77 -11.87
C PHE A 459 -24.14 15.25 -11.67
N GLU A 460 -25.05 15.77 -12.51
CA GLU A 460 -25.63 17.11 -12.35
C GLU A 460 -26.34 17.25 -11.01
N GLY A 461 -27.16 16.27 -10.62
CA GLY A 461 -27.82 16.23 -9.31
C GLY A 461 -26.84 16.25 -8.14
N TRP A 462 -25.69 15.58 -8.27
CA TRP A 462 -24.62 15.65 -7.27
C TRP A 462 -23.97 17.04 -7.19
N LEU A 463 -23.81 17.73 -8.32
CA LEU A 463 -23.35 19.13 -8.35
C LEU A 463 -24.38 20.08 -7.73
N GLU A 464 -25.69 19.81 -7.90
CA GLU A 464 -26.77 20.54 -7.24
C GLU A 464 -26.74 20.34 -5.72
N GLU A 465 -26.56 19.11 -5.23
CA GLU A 465 -26.37 18.83 -3.80
C GLU A 465 -25.16 19.57 -3.22
N LEU A 466 -24.04 19.60 -3.94
CA LEU A 466 -22.87 20.41 -3.56
C LEU A 466 -23.18 21.92 -3.57
N GLN A 467 -23.97 22.38 -4.52
CA GLN A 467 -24.39 23.79 -4.58
C GLN A 467 -25.31 24.15 -3.41
N GLU A 468 -26.25 23.27 -3.04
CA GLU A 468 -27.15 23.46 -1.90
C GLU A 468 -26.39 23.47 -0.57
N TYR A 469 -25.39 22.59 -0.42
CA TYR A 469 -24.50 22.63 0.74
C TYR A 469 -23.76 23.97 0.86
N ASP A 470 -23.53 24.65 -0.27
CA ASP A 470 -22.89 25.97 -0.38
C ASP A 470 -21.50 26.01 0.29
N PRO A 471 -20.52 25.19 -0.16
CA PRO A 471 -19.21 25.12 0.48
C PRO A 471 -18.45 26.44 0.32
N ASP A 472 -17.75 26.87 1.36
CA ASP A 472 -16.96 28.09 1.35
C ASP A 472 -15.58 27.86 0.68
N VAL A 473 -15.04 26.65 0.89
CA VAL A 473 -13.75 26.21 0.39
C VAL A 473 -13.87 24.77 -0.10
N ILE A 474 -13.40 24.51 -1.32
CA ILE A 474 -13.29 23.17 -1.88
C ILE A 474 -11.80 22.87 -2.10
N ALA A 475 -11.24 21.94 -1.32
CA ALA A 475 -9.91 21.41 -1.56
C ALA A 475 -9.95 20.47 -2.77
N PHE A 476 -9.21 20.79 -3.84
CA PHE A 476 -9.27 20.08 -5.10
C PHE A 476 -7.92 19.46 -5.45
N GLY A 477 -7.91 18.15 -5.68
CA GLY A 477 -6.73 17.39 -6.08
C GLY A 477 -6.91 16.70 -7.43
N LYS A 478 -6.06 15.72 -7.71
CA LYS A 478 -6.09 14.98 -8.98
C LYS A 478 -7.39 14.18 -9.10
N THR A 479 -8.16 14.48 -10.15
CA THR A 479 -9.38 13.76 -10.55
C THR A 479 -9.22 13.21 -11.97
N LYS A 480 -9.87 12.08 -12.26
CA LYS A 480 -9.91 11.42 -13.58
C LYS A 480 -11.33 10.87 -13.78
N GLY A 481 -11.84 10.91 -15.01
CA GLY A 481 -13.20 10.42 -15.30
C GLY A 481 -13.88 11.20 -16.42
N VAL A 482 -15.02 10.69 -16.88
CA VAL A 482 -15.82 11.27 -17.96
C VAL A 482 -16.45 12.60 -17.56
N HIS A 483 -16.78 12.79 -16.28
CA HIS A 483 -17.35 14.02 -15.73
C HIS A 483 -16.31 15.03 -15.19
N LYS A 484 -15.00 14.80 -15.43
CA LYS A 484 -13.93 15.71 -14.95
C LYS A 484 -14.11 17.14 -15.45
N GLN A 485 -14.39 17.31 -16.75
CA GLN A 485 -14.52 18.63 -17.37
C GLN A 485 -15.76 19.38 -16.86
N GLU A 486 -16.86 18.66 -16.66
CA GLU A 486 -18.10 19.19 -16.11
C GLU A 486 -17.87 19.76 -14.69
N LEU A 487 -17.25 18.97 -13.81
CA LEU A 487 -16.89 19.41 -12.46
C LEU A 487 -15.96 20.63 -12.46
N VAL A 488 -14.90 20.62 -13.27
CA VAL A 488 -13.96 21.74 -13.34
C VAL A 488 -14.65 23.01 -13.86
N SER A 489 -15.56 22.87 -14.83
CA SER A 489 -16.36 23.99 -15.34
C SER A 489 -17.29 24.55 -14.27
N TRP A 490 -17.98 23.68 -13.51
CA TRP A 490 -18.82 24.07 -12.39
C TRP A 490 -18.04 24.83 -11.31
N LEU A 491 -16.84 24.34 -10.97
CA LEU A 491 -15.94 24.97 -10.01
C LEU A 491 -15.47 26.35 -10.47
N ASN A 492 -14.98 26.46 -11.70
CA ASN A 492 -14.48 27.73 -12.27
C ASN A 492 -15.58 28.80 -12.39
N ALA A 493 -16.83 28.39 -12.60
CA ALA A 493 -17.96 29.32 -12.71
C ALA A 493 -18.35 29.96 -11.36
N ARG A 494 -18.05 29.30 -10.23
CA ARG A 494 -18.58 29.67 -8.90
C ARG A 494 -17.50 30.07 -7.89
N TYR A 495 -16.28 29.61 -8.09
CA TYR A 495 -15.17 29.76 -7.16
C TYR A 495 -13.94 30.34 -7.86
N ARG A 496 -13.00 30.89 -7.10
CA ARG A 496 -11.67 31.21 -7.61
C ARG A 496 -10.65 30.22 -7.08
N ARG A 497 -9.81 29.71 -7.98
CA ARG A 497 -8.69 28.86 -7.61
C ARG A 497 -7.61 29.68 -6.90
N VAL A 498 -7.18 29.21 -5.73
CA VAL A 498 -6.12 29.77 -4.91
C VAL A 498 -5.21 28.63 -4.45
N LYS A 499 -3.89 28.81 -4.58
CA LYS A 499 -2.93 27.84 -4.06
C LYS A 499 -2.51 28.21 -2.65
N VAL A 500 -2.64 27.28 -1.70
CA VAL A 500 -2.19 27.46 -0.30
C VAL A 500 -1.31 26.26 0.08
N GLY A 501 0.00 26.50 0.13
CA GLY A 501 1.00 25.43 0.29
C GLY A 501 0.88 24.37 -0.81
N PRO A 502 0.71 23.08 -0.48
CA PRO A 502 0.62 22.02 -1.49
C PRO A 502 -0.78 21.87 -2.10
N TRP A 503 -1.80 22.59 -1.62
CA TRP A 503 -3.19 22.38 -2.06
C TRP A 503 -3.69 23.47 -3.00
N ASP A 504 -4.40 23.03 -4.02
CA ASP A 504 -5.29 23.88 -4.82
C ASP A 504 -6.66 23.96 -4.13
N LEU A 505 -7.10 25.18 -3.84
CA LEU A 505 -8.38 25.46 -3.21
C LEU A 505 -9.26 26.24 -4.17
N TYR A 506 -10.53 25.87 -4.27
CA TYR A 506 -11.56 26.66 -4.91
C TYR A 506 -12.34 27.40 -3.82
N VAL A 507 -12.19 28.71 -3.77
CA VAL A 507 -12.69 29.56 -2.69
C VAL A 507 -13.78 30.48 -3.20
N LYS A 508 -14.85 30.66 -2.44
CA LYS A 508 -15.91 31.62 -2.81
C LYS A 508 -15.35 33.04 -2.98
N PRO A 509 -15.78 33.80 -4.01
CA PRO A 509 -15.29 35.15 -4.24
C PRO A 509 -15.40 36.09 -3.03
N ARG A 510 -16.48 35.97 -2.22
CA ARG A 510 -16.73 36.80 -1.03
C ARG A 510 -15.71 36.61 0.11
N LEU A 511 -14.97 35.50 0.12
CA LEU A 511 -13.97 35.16 1.14
C LEU A 511 -12.55 35.55 0.73
N LEU A 512 -12.39 36.10 -0.47
CA LEU A 512 -11.10 36.56 -0.95
C LEU A 512 -10.93 38.03 -0.56
N PRO A 513 -9.74 38.44 -0.09
CA PRO A 513 -9.46 39.84 0.16
C PRO A 513 -9.76 40.66 -1.10
N GLU A 514 -10.35 41.84 -0.94
CA GLU A 514 -10.43 42.78 -2.06
C GLU A 514 -9.01 43.04 -2.58
N ARG A 515 -8.81 42.88 -3.89
CA ARG A 515 -7.49 42.99 -4.57
C ARG A 515 -6.74 44.28 -4.24
N SER A 516 -7.43 45.32 -3.77
CA SER A 516 -6.89 46.61 -3.34
C SER A 516 -5.88 46.48 -2.18
N SER A 517 -6.01 45.49 -1.30
CA SER A 517 -5.12 45.32 -0.13
C SER A 517 -3.79 44.60 -0.45
N ILE A 518 -3.80 43.66 -1.40
CA ILE A 518 -2.64 42.79 -1.68
C ILE A 518 -1.57 43.53 -2.51
N LEU A 519 -1.98 44.42 -3.41
CA LEU A 519 -1.04 45.27 -4.16
C LEU A 519 -0.31 46.29 -3.27
N SER A 520 -0.80 46.53 -2.04
CA SER A 520 -0.13 47.41 -1.07
C SER A 520 0.98 46.71 -0.30
N GLU A 521 0.85 45.40 0.01
CA GLU A 521 1.86 44.64 0.74
C GLU A 521 3.04 44.18 -0.15
N GLU A 522 2.78 43.74 -1.40
CA GLU A 522 3.86 43.35 -2.31
C GLU A 522 4.75 44.55 -2.72
N ASN A 523 4.17 45.76 -2.79
CA ASN A 523 4.94 46.98 -3.07
C ASN A 523 5.64 47.58 -1.83
N GLY A 524 5.23 47.20 -0.61
CA GLY A 524 5.81 47.69 0.64
C GLY A 524 7.13 47.04 1.05
N HIS A 525 7.47 45.86 0.51
CA HIS A 525 8.73 45.15 0.80
C HIS A 525 9.84 45.34 -0.26
N ALA A 526 9.57 46.05 -1.35
CA ALA A 526 10.58 46.38 -2.36
C ALA A 526 11.41 47.65 -2.03
N GLY A 527 11.16 48.31 -0.89
CA GLY A 527 11.71 49.62 -0.54
C GLY A 527 13.02 49.66 0.27
N VAL A 528 13.70 48.55 0.53
CA VAL A 528 15.00 48.52 1.25
C VAL A 528 16.08 47.89 0.37
N SER A 529 16.52 48.67 -0.63
CA SER A 529 17.70 48.39 -1.45
C SER A 529 18.97 48.69 -0.65
N GLY A 530 19.56 47.66 -0.05
CA GLY A 530 20.94 47.64 0.40
C GLY A 530 21.85 47.14 -0.72
N SER A 531 22.75 48.01 -1.16
CA SER A 531 23.90 47.81 -2.06
C SER A 531 24.40 46.37 -2.26
N ARG A 532 24.34 45.87 -3.51
CA ARG A 532 25.12 44.69 -3.97
C ARG A 532 26.42 45.13 -4.65
N PRO A 533 27.53 44.37 -4.44
CA PRO A 533 28.79 44.61 -5.13
C PRO A 533 28.79 44.03 -6.55
N THR A 534 29.51 44.71 -7.43
CA THR A 534 29.75 44.39 -8.83
C THR A 534 30.61 43.14 -8.97
N ILE A 535 30.11 42.09 -9.63
CA ILE A 535 30.91 40.97 -10.15
C ILE A 535 30.83 40.99 -11.68
N GLY A 536 32.00 40.84 -12.29
CA GLY A 536 32.31 41.13 -13.69
C GLY A 536 31.66 40.25 -14.75
N LYS A 537 31.63 40.85 -15.94
CA LYS A 537 31.26 40.28 -17.25
C LYS A 537 32.11 39.06 -17.61
N VAL A 538 31.45 37.99 -18.05
CA VAL A 538 32.00 36.98 -18.97
C VAL A 538 30.99 36.73 -20.08
N ALA A 539 31.52 36.53 -21.28
CA ALA A 539 30.93 36.73 -22.59
C ALA A 539 30.03 35.60 -23.11
N ALA A 540 29.10 36.02 -23.97
CA ALA A 540 28.58 35.44 -25.22
C ALA A 540 28.57 33.91 -25.43
N GLY A 541 27.37 33.38 -25.75
CA GLY A 541 27.19 32.10 -26.44
C GLY A 541 25.73 31.74 -26.75
N THR A 542 25.34 31.96 -28.01
CA THR A 542 24.35 31.21 -28.84
C THR A 542 22.84 31.33 -28.53
N PRO A 543 21.96 31.48 -29.56
CA PRO A 543 20.52 31.59 -29.38
C PRO A 543 19.86 30.21 -29.29
N LEU A 544 19.03 29.99 -28.27
CA LEU A 544 18.17 28.83 -28.15
C LEU A 544 16.84 29.09 -28.85
N GLU A 545 16.56 28.22 -29.81
CA GLU A 545 15.28 28.05 -30.49
C GLU A 545 14.14 27.76 -29.52
N HIS A 546 12.94 28.17 -29.94
CA HIS A 546 11.65 27.91 -29.31
C HIS A 546 11.45 26.42 -28.98
N ALA A 547 11.33 26.11 -27.69
CA ALA A 547 10.77 24.85 -27.22
C ALA A 547 9.29 25.08 -26.88
N GLU A 548 8.41 24.55 -27.74
CA GLU A 548 6.99 24.38 -27.48
C GLU A 548 6.78 23.54 -26.22
N ALA A 549 5.83 23.98 -25.39
CA ALA A 549 5.40 23.29 -24.18
C ALA A 549 4.68 22.00 -24.56
N GLY A 550 5.38 20.87 -24.44
CA GLY A 550 4.82 19.54 -24.53
C GLY A 550 3.93 19.23 -23.34
N GLU A 551 2.63 19.19 -23.60
CA GLU A 551 1.58 18.55 -22.84
C GLU A 551 1.98 17.09 -22.53
N ASN A 552 2.39 16.83 -21.29
CA ASN A 552 2.60 15.47 -20.79
C ASN A 552 1.45 15.13 -19.83
N ASP A 553 0.31 14.79 -20.42
CA ASP A 553 -0.75 14.03 -19.77
C ASP A 553 -0.55 12.54 -20.09
N ALA A 554 -0.22 11.75 -19.07
CA ALA A 554 -0.39 10.30 -19.00
C ALA A 554 -0.67 9.88 -17.55
#